data_AF-A0A1U8MBL2-F1
#
_entry.id   AF-A0A1U8MBL2-F1
#
_cell.length_a   1.000
_cell.length_b   1.000
_cell.length_c   1.000
_cell.angle_alpha   90.00
_cell.angle_beta   90.00
_cell.angle_gamma   90.00
#
_symmetry.space_group_name_H-M   'P 1'
#
loop_
_entity.id
_entity.type
_entity.pdbx_description
1 polymer ?
#
loop_
_entity_poly.entity_id
_entity_poly.type
_entity_poly.pdbx_seq_one_letter_code
_entity_poly.pdbx_strand_id
1 'polypeptide(L)'
;MEAGDGGVDRVVDSKDLQQQSKAFDKLTDRVEDRQLDSSRAQSAMASIAASAEAEKNAMRLREKELAAVKINAAEVDIIANELELDKKVAERTLREHKGDAVAAIRSLLH
;
A
#
# COMPACT_ATOMS: atom_id res chain seq x y z
N MET A 1 64.01 11.87 -8.44
CA MET A 1 62.78 12.66 -8.28
C MET A 1 62.18 12.73 -9.66
N GLU A 2 61.09 12.05 -9.97
CA GLU A 2 59.78 12.15 -9.34
C GLU A 2 58.91 10.98 -9.84
N ALA A 3 58.26 10.27 -8.94
CA ALA A 3 57.22 9.29 -9.26
C ALA A 3 56.09 9.51 -8.25
N GLY A 4 55.11 10.33 -8.63
CA GLY A 4 53.86 10.50 -7.91
C GLY A 4 52.78 9.69 -8.61
N ASP A 5 52.61 8.42 -8.21
CA ASP A 5 51.55 7.54 -8.69
C ASP A 5 50.59 7.17 -7.55
N GLY A 6 49.34 7.64 -7.67
CA GLY A 6 48.17 6.74 -7.61
C GLY A 6 47.76 6.07 -6.29
N GLY A 7 47.97 6.69 -5.13
CA GLY A 7 47.82 5.99 -3.84
C GLY A 7 46.57 6.26 -2.97
N VAL A 8 45.50 6.92 -3.43
CA VAL A 8 44.45 7.41 -2.50
C VAL A 8 43.16 6.56 -2.45
N ASP A 9 42.98 5.50 -3.25
CA ASP A 9 41.62 4.94 -3.42
C ASP A 9 41.48 3.41 -3.35
N ARG A 10 42.19 2.73 -2.44
CA ARG A 10 42.09 1.24 -2.31
C ARG A 10 42.10 0.69 -0.88
N VAL A 11 41.71 1.49 0.10
CA VAL A 11 41.46 1.00 1.46
C VAL A 11 40.06 1.43 1.89
N VAL A 12 39.05 1.04 1.13
CA VAL A 12 37.72 0.85 1.71
C VAL A 12 37.88 -0.24 2.77
N ASP A 13 37.85 0.21 4.01
CA ASP A 13 38.34 -0.43 5.20
C ASP A 13 37.95 -1.91 5.31
N SER A 14 38.94 -2.80 5.27
CA SER A 14 38.78 -4.23 5.57
C SER A 14 38.10 -4.46 6.93
N LYS A 15 38.28 -3.51 7.86
CA LYS A 15 37.56 -3.48 9.14
C LYS A 15 36.08 -3.15 8.99
N ASP A 16 35.70 -2.22 8.12
CA ASP A 16 34.30 -1.89 7.86
C ASP A 16 33.60 -3.04 7.15
N LEU A 17 34.26 -3.68 6.18
CA LEU A 17 33.71 -4.86 5.52
C LEU A 17 33.53 -6.02 6.51
N GLN A 18 34.50 -6.25 7.41
CA GLN A 18 34.39 -7.26 8.47
C GLN A 18 33.32 -6.92 9.52
N GLN A 19 33.12 -5.64 9.84
CA GLN A 19 32.05 -5.19 10.72
C GLN A 19 30.67 -5.38 10.07
N GLN A 20 30.56 -5.08 8.77
CA GLN A 20 29.35 -5.33 7.98
C GLN A 20 29.02 -6.83 7.92
N SER A 21 30.00 -7.71 7.63
CA SER A 21 29.77 -9.16 7.65
C SER A 21 29.26 -9.64 9.01
N LYS A 22 29.87 -9.18 10.12
CA LYS A 22 29.43 -9.51 11.48
C LYS A 22 28.04 -8.94 11.81
N ALA A 23 27.66 -7.80 11.25
CA ALA A 23 26.34 -7.22 11.41
C ALA A 23 25.28 -8.04 10.64
N PHE A 24 25.61 -8.51 9.43
CA PHE A 24 24.75 -9.43 8.67
C PHE A 24 24.57 -10.77 9.39
N ASP A 25 25.65 -11.35 9.93
CA ASP A 25 25.59 -12.60 10.68
C ASP A 25 24.66 -12.48 11.91
N LYS A 26 24.74 -11.35 12.63
CA LYS A 26 23.85 -11.04 13.77
C LYS A 26 22.39 -10.83 13.38
N LEU A 27 22.11 -10.36 12.16
CA LEU A 27 20.75 -10.15 11.66
C LEU A 27 20.04 -11.49 11.40
N THR A 28 20.80 -12.51 11.01
CA THR A 28 20.32 -13.86 10.72
C THR A 28 20.46 -14.82 11.90
N ASP A 29 21.00 -14.36 13.03
CA ASP A 29 21.17 -15.20 14.21
C ASP A 29 19.79 -15.60 14.76
N ARG A 30 19.69 -16.85 15.21
CA ARG A 30 18.44 -17.42 15.67
C ARG A 30 18.15 -16.91 17.08
N VAL A 31 17.22 -15.98 17.19
CA VAL A 31 16.71 -15.49 18.48
C VAL A 31 15.43 -16.25 18.85
N GLU A 32 15.29 -16.65 20.12
CA GLU A 32 14.05 -17.24 20.63
C GLU A 32 12.95 -16.18 20.74
N ASP A 33 11.72 -16.57 20.37
CA ASP A 33 10.59 -15.67 20.44
C ASP A 33 10.36 -15.19 21.88
N ARG A 34 10.29 -13.87 22.04
CA ARG A 34 10.02 -13.25 23.33
C ARG A 34 8.61 -13.64 23.78
N GLN A 35 8.52 -14.35 24.89
CA GLN A 35 7.22 -14.70 25.48
C GLN A 35 6.48 -13.42 25.91
N LEU A 36 5.34 -13.18 25.26
CA LEU A 36 4.40 -12.15 25.64
C LEU A 36 3.35 -12.72 26.59
N ASP A 37 2.80 -11.87 27.45
CA ASP A 37 1.67 -12.23 28.29
C ASP A 37 0.47 -12.57 27.42
N SER A 38 0.09 -13.86 27.43
CA SER A 38 -0.94 -14.41 26.55
C SER A 38 -2.32 -13.80 26.79
N SER A 39 -2.63 -13.40 28.03
CA SER A 39 -3.91 -12.79 28.39
C SER A 39 -4.06 -11.39 27.79
N ARG A 40 -2.98 -10.59 27.85
CA ARG A 40 -2.94 -9.26 27.25
C ARG A 40 -2.98 -9.34 25.73
N ALA A 41 -2.25 -10.29 25.14
CA ALA A 41 -2.26 -10.52 23.70
C ALA A 41 -3.65 -10.92 23.19
N GLN A 42 -4.33 -11.85 23.87
CA GLN A 42 -5.69 -12.28 23.52
C GLN A 42 -6.70 -11.13 23.59
N SER A 43 -6.64 -10.31 24.64
CA SER A 43 -7.54 -9.16 24.81
C SER A 43 -7.35 -8.11 23.71
N ALA A 44 -6.09 -7.81 23.37
CA ALA A 44 -5.78 -6.90 22.27
C ALA A 44 -6.21 -7.46 20.91
N MET A 45 -5.98 -8.75 20.65
CA MET A 45 -6.44 -9.42 19.42
C MET A 45 -7.97 -9.42 19.29
N ALA A 46 -8.70 -9.63 20.38
CA ALA A 46 -10.17 -9.54 20.37
C ALA A 46 -10.66 -8.12 20.01
N SER A 47 -10.01 -7.09 20.54
CA SER A 47 -10.32 -5.69 20.20
C SER A 47 -10.03 -5.37 18.72
N ILE A 48 -8.93 -5.91 18.18
CA ILE A 48 -8.55 -5.75 16.77
C ILE A 48 -9.56 -6.49 15.88
N ALA A 49 -9.90 -7.72 16.22
CA ALA A 49 -10.87 -8.53 15.47
C ALA A 49 -12.25 -7.85 15.43
N ALA A 50 -12.75 -7.35 16.56
CA ALA A 50 -14.02 -6.63 16.62
C ALA A 50 -14.01 -5.36 15.77
N SER A 51 -12.90 -4.60 15.77
CA SER A 51 -12.74 -3.40 14.95
C SER A 51 -12.68 -3.73 13.46
N ALA A 52 -11.93 -4.77 13.09
CA ALA A 52 -11.81 -5.23 11.71
C ALA A 52 -13.14 -5.76 11.14
N GLU A 53 -13.94 -6.43 11.97
CA GLU A 53 -15.24 -6.96 11.57
C GLU A 53 -16.28 -5.84 11.39
N ALA A 54 -16.24 -4.80 12.22
CA ALA A 54 -17.04 -3.59 12.04
C ALA A 54 -16.66 -2.85 10.74
N GLU A 55 -15.37 -2.71 10.47
CA GLU A 55 -14.88 -2.05 9.24
C GLU A 55 -15.24 -2.86 7.99
N LYS A 56 -15.08 -4.19 8.03
CA LYS A 56 -15.48 -5.09 6.93
C LYS A 56 -16.97 -5.02 6.65
N ASN A 57 -17.80 -4.95 7.69
CA ASN A 57 -19.24 -4.79 7.54
C ASN A 57 -19.61 -3.42 6.96
N ALA A 58 -18.94 -2.34 7.39
CA ALA A 58 -19.14 -1.01 6.85
C ALA A 58 -18.73 -0.92 5.37
N MET A 59 -17.59 -1.52 4.98
CA MET A 59 -17.18 -1.62 3.58
C MET A 59 -18.21 -2.39 2.75
N ARG A 60 -18.70 -3.53 3.24
CA ARG A 60 -19.71 -4.33 2.54
C ARG A 60 -21.03 -3.57 2.35
N LEU A 61 -21.45 -2.75 3.33
CA LEU A 61 -22.63 -1.90 3.18
C LEU A 61 -22.42 -0.81 2.12
N ARG A 62 -21.27 -0.14 2.12
CA ARG A 62 -20.93 0.83 1.06
C ARG A 62 -20.87 0.17 -0.31
N GLU A 63 -20.28 -1.02 -0.43
CA GLU A 63 -20.23 -1.77 -1.68
C GLU A 63 -21.62 -2.15 -2.20
N LYS A 64 -22.55 -2.52 -1.30
CA LYS A 64 -23.94 -2.81 -1.67
C LYS A 64 -24.69 -1.57 -2.16
N GLU A 65 -24.47 -0.43 -1.51
CA GLU A 65 -25.05 0.84 -1.95
C GLU A 65 -24.50 1.24 -3.32
N LEU A 66 -23.19 1.09 -3.53
CA LEU A 66 -22.52 1.34 -4.83
C LEU A 66 -22.97 0.36 -5.92
N ALA A 67 -23.25 -0.91 -5.59
CA ALA A 67 -23.72 -1.91 -6.55
C ALA A 67 -25.21 -1.74 -6.92
N ALA A 68 -26.00 -1.10 -6.05
CA ALA A 68 -27.40 -0.77 -6.33
C ALA A 68 -27.55 0.46 -7.24
N VAL A 69 -26.48 1.25 -7.43
CA VAL A 69 -26.48 2.39 -8.35
C VAL A 69 -26.59 1.86 -9.78
N LYS A 70 -27.71 2.16 -10.43
CA LYS A 70 -27.89 1.93 -11.86
C LYS A 70 -27.04 2.93 -12.63
N ILE A 71 -25.92 2.48 -13.17
CA ILE A 71 -25.05 3.27 -14.05
C ILE A 71 -25.39 3.02 -15.52
N ASN A 72 -25.17 4.02 -16.37
CA ASN A 72 -25.38 3.91 -17.81
C ASN A 72 -24.07 3.54 -18.51
N ALA A 73 -24.08 2.48 -19.33
CA ALA A 73 -22.90 2.04 -20.08
C ALA A 73 -22.39 3.12 -21.06
N ALA A 74 -23.29 3.93 -21.61
CA ALA A 74 -22.91 5.03 -22.50
C ALA A 74 -22.07 6.10 -21.79
N GLU A 75 -22.37 6.38 -20.52
CA GLU A 75 -21.62 7.35 -19.72
C GLU A 75 -20.24 6.82 -19.35
N VAL A 76 -20.13 5.51 -19.05
CA VAL A 76 -18.84 4.85 -18.83
C VAL A 76 -17.96 4.97 -20.08
N ASP A 77 -18.52 4.71 -21.26
CA ASP A 77 -17.78 4.80 -22.52
C ASP A 77 -17.38 6.24 -22.86
N ILE A 78 -18.24 7.24 -22.60
CA ILE A 78 -17.90 8.66 -22.78
C ILE A 78 -16.72 9.04 -21.89
N ILE A 79 -16.77 8.70 -20.59
CA ILE A 79 -15.72 9.06 -19.64
C ILE A 79 -14.41 8.34 -19.98
N ALA A 80 -14.46 7.05 -20.32
CA ALA A 80 -13.28 6.27 -20.67
C ALA A 80 -12.61 6.79 -21.95
N ASN A 81 -13.40 7.18 -22.96
CA ASN A 81 -12.86 7.68 -24.23
C ASN A 81 -12.36 9.12 -24.12
N GLU A 82 -13.08 10.01 -23.42
CA GLU A 82 -12.75 11.43 -23.36
C GLU A 82 -11.59 11.72 -22.40
N LEU A 83 -11.48 10.97 -21.29
CA LEU A 83 -10.41 11.14 -20.30
C LEU A 83 -9.29 10.10 -20.45
N GLU A 84 -9.34 9.25 -21.47
CA GLU A 84 -8.39 8.16 -21.71
C GLU A 84 -8.17 7.28 -20.47
N LEU A 85 -9.25 6.97 -19.74
CA LEU A 85 -9.22 6.16 -18.52
C LEU A 85 -9.60 4.71 -18.80
N ASP A 86 -9.07 3.80 -17.97
CA ASP A 86 -9.53 2.41 -17.98
C ASP A 86 -11.03 2.34 -17.64
N LYS A 87 -11.79 1.52 -18.38
CA LYS A 87 -13.25 1.40 -18.19
C LYS A 87 -13.63 1.05 -16.75
N LYS A 88 -12.80 0.27 -16.04
CA LYS A 88 -13.06 -0.06 -14.62
C LYS A 88 -12.95 1.15 -13.71
N VAL A 89 -12.05 2.08 -14.03
CA VAL A 89 -11.88 3.33 -13.28
C VAL A 89 -13.06 4.26 -13.54
N ALA A 90 -13.44 4.44 -14.81
CA ALA A 90 -14.62 5.24 -15.18
C ALA A 90 -15.91 4.70 -14.53
N GLU A 91 -16.09 3.38 -14.54
CA GLU A 91 -17.23 2.72 -13.92
C GLU A 91 -17.26 2.92 -12.39
N ARG A 92 -16.10 2.82 -11.74
CA ARG A 92 -15.96 3.05 -10.31
C ARG A 92 -16.32 4.48 -9.93
N THR A 93 -15.79 5.47 -10.64
CA THR A 93 -16.10 6.88 -10.39
C THR A 93 -17.59 7.16 -10.59
N LEU A 94 -18.22 6.60 -11.62
CA LEU A 94 -19.67 6.72 -11.81
C LEU A 94 -20.48 6.11 -10.66
N ARG A 95 -20.08 4.94 -10.16
CA ARG A 95 -20.74 4.32 -9.00
C ARG A 95 -20.57 5.18 -7.73
N GLU A 96 -19.37 5.72 -7.50
CA GLU A 96 -19.07 6.61 -6.37
C GLU A 96 -19.93 7.89 -6.42
N HIS A 97 -20.21 8.39 -7.62
CA HIS A 97 -21.06 9.57 -7.87
C HIS A 97 -22.53 9.24 -8.16
N LYS A 98 -23.02 8.05 -7.78
CA LYS A 98 -24.42 7.63 -7.91
C LYS A 98 -24.98 7.70 -9.35
N GLY A 99 -24.13 7.55 -10.36
CA GLY A 99 -24.52 7.62 -11.77
C GLY A 99 -24.66 9.03 -12.32
N ASP A 100 -24.14 10.05 -11.64
CA ASP A 100 -24.05 11.41 -12.19
C ASP A 100 -22.73 11.60 -12.95
N ALA A 101 -22.79 11.53 -14.28
CA ALA A 101 -21.65 11.71 -15.16
C ALA A 101 -20.99 13.09 -15.02
N VAL A 102 -21.75 14.15 -14.76
CA VAL A 102 -21.19 15.51 -14.65
C VAL A 102 -20.42 15.65 -13.35
N ALA A 103 -20.95 15.12 -12.24
CA ALA A 103 -20.25 15.11 -10.96
C ALA A 103 -18.99 14.24 -11.01
N ALA A 104 -19.05 13.09 -11.67
CA ALA A 104 -17.91 12.19 -11.87
C ALA A 104 -16.79 12.82 -12.73
N ILE A 105 -17.14 13.47 -13.83
CA ILE A 105 -16.14 14.13 -14.68
C ILE A 105 -15.51 15.31 -13.91
N ARG A 106 -16.30 16.08 -13.17
CA ARG A 106 -15.78 17.19 -12.36
C ARG A 106 -14.80 16.71 -11.28
N SER A 107 -15.05 15.58 -10.62
CA SER A 107 -14.13 15.06 -9.60
C SER A 107 -12.81 14.54 -10.17
N LEU A 108 -12.76 14.20 -11.46
CA LEU A 108 -11.54 13.77 -12.15
C LEU A 108 -10.70 14.95 -12.70
N LEU A 109 -11.27 16.15 -12.77
CA LEU A 109 -10.63 17.35 -13.30
C LEU A 109 -10.13 18.33 -12.21
N HIS A 110 -10.37 18.02 -10.94
CA HIS A 110 -9.94 18.79 -9.77
C HIS A 110 -8.76 18.13 -9.08
#